data_AF-A0A521RC54-F1
#
_entry.id   AF-A0A521RC54-F1
#
_cell.length_a   1.000
_cell.length_b   1.000
_cell.length_c   1.000
_cell.angle_alpha   90.00
_cell.angle_beta   90.00
_cell.angle_gamma   90.00
#
_symmetry.space_group_name_H-M   'P 1'
#
loop_
_entity.id
_entity.type
_entity.pdbx_description
1 polymer ?
#
loop_
_entity_poly.entity_id
_entity_poly.type
_entity_poly.pdbx_seq_one_letter_code
_entity_poly.pdbx_strand_id
1 'polypeptide(L)'
;MKFAQLAFVFRRVLKSLRELLWTHALTSGTMAMTLFIFGGFLLIQENLHGMLRGWGSQIQIFAYLENNVSQADLQSLLEQIRSYPEVEGVRFVSKAEAWENFKKALGSQSGILDGLPPDILPSSLEIALKKPHRHRASVTSLSQRIRGMKGISEVEYPEEWIEKLSLLVLGVQWAKWILGGFLFVATLLIVGSTVKLAILARKDEIEI
;
A
#
# COMPACT_ATOMS: atom_id res chain seq x y z
N MET A 1 20.34 -49.30 49.85
CA MET A 1 20.31 -47.83 50.07
C MET A 1 20.60 -46.98 48.84
N LYS A 2 21.58 -47.31 47.97
CA LYS A 2 21.96 -46.47 46.81
C LYS A 2 20.88 -46.31 45.71
N PHE A 3 20.05 -47.33 45.47
CA PHE A 3 19.01 -47.31 44.41
C PHE A 3 17.84 -46.37 44.70
N ALA A 4 17.41 -46.29 45.97
CA ALA A 4 16.33 -45.39 46.39
C ALA A 4 16.75 -43.91 46.31
N GLN A 5 18.02 -43.62 46.61
CA GLN A 5 18.59 -42.28 46.45
C GLN A 5 18.68 -41.90 44.97
N LEU A 6 19.07 -42.83 44.09
CA LEU A 6 19.11 -42.60 42.64
C LEU A 6 17.71 -42.29 42.06
N ALA A 7 16.70 -43.09 42.44
CA ALA A 7 15.32 -42.90 41.99
C ALA A 7 14.70 -41.59 42.52
N PHE A 8 15.05 -41.19 43.75
CA PHE A 8 14.64 -39.93 44.33
C PHE A 8 15.25 -38.73 43.60
N VAL A 9 16.57 -38.77 43.31
CA VAL A 9 17.26 -37.74 42.54
C VAL A 9 16.67 -37.66 41.12
N PHE A 10 16.42 -38.79 40.46
CA PHE A 10 15.85 -38.81 39.12
C PHE A 10 14.43 -38.20 39.08
N ARG A 11 13.56 -38.53 40.05
CA ARG A 11 12.22 -37.90 40.16
C ARG A 11 12.32 -36.41 40.46
N ARG A 12 13.30 -35.99 41.27
CA ARG A 12 13.51 -34.58 41.61
C ARG A 12 14.01 -33.77 40.41
N VAL A 13 14.93 -34.34 39.63
CA VAL A 13 15.45 -33.79 38.37
C VAL A 13 14.34 -33.71 37.31
N LEU A 14 13.52 -34.75 37.17
CA LEU A 14 12.42 -34.74 36.20
C LEU A 14 11.33 -33.72 36.57
N LYS A 15 11.08 -33.53 37.87
CA LYS A 15 10.13 -32.53 38.36
C LYS A 15 10.69 -31.11 38.20
N SER A 16 11.97 -30.88 38.49
CA SER A 16 12.63 -29.58 38.28
C SER A 16 12.75 -29.24 36.79
N LEU A 17 13.07 -30.21 35.92
CA LEU A 17 13.01 -30.03 34.47
C LEU A 17 11.63 -29.61 34.00
N ARG A 18 10.56 -30.27 34.50
CA ARG A 18 9.19 -29.92 34.14
C ARG A 18 8.78 -28.52 34.62
N GLU A 19 9.30 -28.07 35.76
CA GLU A 19 9.08 -26.71 36.29
C GLU A 19 9.89 -25.65 35.52
N LEU A 20 11.14 -25.92 35.14
CA LEU A 20 11.97 -25.03 34.29
C LEU A 20 11.51 -25.00 32.81
N LEU A 21 10.91 -26.07 32.31
CA LEU A 21 10.37 -26.11 30.95
C LEU A 21 9.27 -25.06 30.75
N TRP A 22 8.47 -24.75 31.78
CA TRP A 22 7.44 -23.71 31.69
C TRP A 22 8.03 -22.31 31.52
N THR A 23 9.11 -21.98 32.23
CA THR A 23 9.75 -20.66 32.13
C THR A 23 10.50 -20.50 30.81
N HIS A 24 11.18 -21.56 30.32
CA HIS A 24 11.81 -21.55 29.00
C HIS A 24 10.78 -21.51 27.85
N ALA A 25 9.69 -22.26 27.96
CA ALA A 25 8.61 -22.23 26.98
C ALA A 25 7.92 -20.86 26.97
N LEU A 26 7.71 -20.24 28.12
CA LEU A 26 7.09 -18.92 28.22
C LEU A 26 7.99 -17.83 27.61
N THR A 27 9.28 -17.83 27.90
CA THR A 27 10.23 -16.85 27.34
C THR A 27 10.42 -17.02 25.83
N SER A 28 10.61 -18.26 25.37
CA SER A 28 10.68 -18.58 23.93
C SER A 28 9.37 -18.24 23.21
N GLY A 29 8.22 -18.55 23.80
CA GLY A 29 6.91 -18.21 23.27
C GLY A 29 6.69 -16.69 23.15
N THR A 30 7.17 -15.92 24.13
CA THR A 30 7.07 -14.45 24.11
C THR A 30 7.95 -13.85 23.01
N MET A 31 9.17 -14.38 22.81
CA MET A 31 10.02 -14.00 21.66
C MET A 31 9.36 -14.34 20.33
N ALA A 32 8.89 -15.58 20.18
CA ALA A 32 8.25 -16.06 18.96
C ALA A 32 7.03 -15.20 18.61
N MET A 33 6.18 -14.91 19.59
CA MET A 33 5.02 -14.03 19.42
C MET A 33 5.44 -12.62 19.00
N THR A 34 6.49 -12.06 19.63
CA THR A 34 6.96 -10.71 19.31
C THR A 34 7.51 -10.61 17.89
N LEU A 35 8.34 -11.58 17.47
CA LEU A 35 8.86 -11.66 16.10
C LEU A 35 7.74 -11.94 15.10
N PHE A 36 6.76 -12.76 15.46
CA PHE A 36 5.58 -13.04 14.63
C PHE A 36 4.75 -11.77 14.40
N ILE A 37 4.49 -10.98 15.44
CA ILE A 37 3.77 -9.70 15.33
C ILE A 37 4.56 -8.73 14.43
N PHE A 38 5.88 -8.62 14.63
CA PHE A 38 6.72 -7.76 13.79
C PHE A 38 6.75 -8.21 12.33
N GLY A 39 6.94 -9.51 12.07
CA GLY A 39 6.88 -10.08 10.73
C GLY A 39 5.50 -9.92 10.08
N GLY A 40 4.43 -10.12 10.83
CA GLY A 40 3.05 -9.89 10.39
C GLY A 40 2.81 -8.42 10.02
N PHE A 41 3.31 -7.48 10.82
CA PHE A 41 3.27 -6.06 10.49
C PHE A 41 3.99 -5.76 9.17
N LEU A 42 5.18 -6.30 8.94
CA LEU A 42 5.91 -6.13 7.67
C LEU A 42 5.13 -6.70 6.48
N LEU A 43 4.52 -7.88 6.63
CA LEU A 43 3.67 -8.47 5.58
C LEU A 43 2.44 -7.61 5.28
N ILE A 44 1.79 -7.06 6.30
CA ILE A 44 0.66 -6.14 6.13
C ILE A 44 1.11 -4.88 5.37
N GLN A 45 2.28 -4.34 5.68
CA GLN A 45 2.83 -3.17 4.99
C GLN A 45 3.07 -3.44 3.50
N GLU A 46 3.66 -4.58 3.16
CA GLU A 46 3.89 -4.98 1.76
C GLU A 46 2.56 -5.18 1.00
N ASN A 47 1.59 -5.84 1.64
CA ASN A 47 0.25 -6.03 1.06
C ASN A 47 -0.47 -4.69 0.86
N LEU A 48 -0.44 -3.80 1.86
CA LEU A 48 -1.04 -2.48 1.79
C LEU A 48 -0.39 -1.64 0.67
N HIS A 49 0.93 -1.75 0.49
CA HIS A 49 1.62 -1.07 -0.61
C HIS A 49 1.23 -1.62 -1.99
N GLY A 50 0.93 -2.92 -2.10
CA GLY A 50 0.36 -3.53 -3.31
C GLY A 50 -1.06 -3.03 -3.60
N MET A 51 -1.93 -3.02 -2.58
CA MET A 51 -3.31 -2.56 -2.72
C MET A 51 -3.40 -1.07 -3.06
N LEU A 52 -2.61 -0.23 -2.38
CA LEU A 52 -2.52 1.21 -2.66
C LEU A 52 -1.97 1.53 -4.06
N ARG A 53 -1.16 0.64 -4.66
CA ARG A 53 -0.71 0.82 -6.05
C ARG A 53 -1.85 0.72 -7.05
N GLY A 54 -2.75 -0.27 -6.87
CA GLY A 54 -3.93 -0.45 -7.73
C GLY A 54 -4.98 0.65 -7.54
N TRP A 55 -5.07 1.24 -6.35
CA TRP A 55 -5.94 2.39 -6.10
C TRP A 55 -5.30 3.70 -6.60
N GLY A 56 -3.99 3.88 -6.41
CA GLY A 56 -3.28 5.07 -6.85
C GLY A 56 -3.26 5.26 -8.36
N SER A 57 -3.40 4.18 -9.16
CA SER A 57 -3.58 4.27 -10.63
C SER A 57 -4.93 4.87 -11.05
N GLN A 58 -5.86 5.08 -10.11
CA GLN A 58 -7.12 5.77 -10.35
C GLN A 58 -6.99 7.29 -10.31
N ILE A 59 -5.87 7.85 -9.83
CA ILE A 59 -5.62 9.29 -9.99
C ILE A 59 -5.22 9.52 -11.45
N GLN A 60 -6.21 9.83 -12.26
CA GLN A 60 -6.07 10.15 -13.66
C GLN A 60 -6.65 11.53 -13.92
N ILE A 61 -6.06 12.24 -14.88
CA ILE A 61 -6.64 13.45 -15.46
C ILE A 61 -7.40 13.01 -16.70
N PHE A 62 -8.65 13.43 -16.81
CA PHE A 62 -9.49 13.20 -17.98
C PHE A 62 -9.50 14.49 -18.80
N ALA A 63 -8.94 14.44 -20.01
CA ALA A 63 -9.02 15.55 -20.94
C ALA A 63 -9.99 15.20 -22.07
N TYR A 64 -11.14 15.86 -22.10
CA TYR A 64 -12.16 15.71 -23.12
C TYR A 64 -11.77 16.47 -24.39
N LEU A 65 -11.88 15.80 -25.53
CA LEU A 65 -11.52 16.34 -26.82
C LEU A 65 -12.70 17.12 -27.42
N GLU A 66 -12.38 18.13 -28.22
CA GLU A 66 -13.37 18.82 -29.06
C GLU A 66 -13.98 17.86 -30.10
N ASN A 67 -15.19 18.17 -30.58
CA ASN A 67 -15.78 17.43 -31.68
C ASN A 67 -14.95 17.67 -32.97
N ASN A 68 -14.61 16.60 -33.70
CA ASN A 68 -13.81 16.62 -34.95
C ASN A 68 -12.29 16.87 -34.84
N VAL A 69 -11.62 16.40 -33.78
CA VAL A 69 -10.14 16.35 -33.78
C VAL A 69 -9.64 15.39 -34.86
N SER A 70 -8.73 15.85 -35.72
CA SER A 70 -8.13 15.01 -36.76
C SER A 70 -7.22 13.93 -36.16
N GLN A 71 -7.02 12.81 -36.84
CA GLN A 71 -6.10 11.77 -36.33
C GLN A 71 -4.65 12.28 -36.18
N ALA A 72 -4.22 13.20 -37.05
CA ALA A 72 -2.89 13.80 -36.96
C ALA A 72 -2.73 14.69 -35.72
N ASP A 73 -3.75 15.50 -35.41
CA ASP A 73 -3.77 16.34 -34.21
C ASP A 73 -3.86 15.48 -32.94
N LEU A 74 -4.64 14.40 -32.96
CA LEU A 74 -4.73 13.45 -31.85
C LEU A 74 -3.38 12.80 -31.53
N GLN A 75 -2.63 12.35 -32.55
CA GLN A 75 -1.30 11.77 -32.34
C GLN A 75 -0.32 12.79 -31.80
N SER A 76 -0.36 14.02 -32.32
CA SER A 76 0.48 15.12 -31.83
C SER A 76 0.19 15.43 -30.36
N LEU A 77 -1.09 15.47 -29.96
CA LEU A 77 -1.50 15.63 -28.56
C LEU A 77 -1.00 14.49 -27.68
N LEU A 78 -1.12 13.24 -28.13
CA LEU A 78 -0.64 12.07 -27.39
C LEU A 78 0.87 12.13 -27.15
N GLU A 79 1.65 12.44 -28.18
CA GLU A 79 3.10 12.57 -28.08
C GLU A 79 3.51 13.74 -27.16
N GLN A 80 2.86 14.89 -27.32
CA GLN A 80 3.11 16.06 -26.50
C GLN A 80 2.82 15.78 -25.03
N ILE A 81 1.68 15.16 -24.70
CA ILE A 81 1.33 14.85 -23.31
C ILE A 81 2.27 13.78 -22.74
N ARG A 82 2.65 12.76 -23.53
CA ARG A 82 3.62 11.73 -23.11
C ARG A 82 5.02 12.29 -22.87
N SER A 83 5.38 13.40 -23.51
CA SER A 83 6.68 14.05 -23.31
C SER A 83 6.82 14.71 -21.94
N TYR A 84 5.70 14.96 -21.23
CA TYR A 84 5.76 15.60 -19.92
C TYR A 84 6.40 14.69 -18.87
N PRO A 85 7.33 15.22 -18.05
CA PRO A 85 8.06 14.43 -17.07
C PRO A 85 7.13 13.85 -15.98
N GLU A 86 6.00 14.50 -15.71
CA GLU A 86 5.04 14.05 -14.70
C GLU A 86 4.15 12.89 -15.17
N VAL A 87 4.05 12.68 -16.49
CA VAL A 87 3.15 11.71 -17.11
C VAL A 87 3.79 10.33 -17.16
N GLU A 88 3.06 9.33 -16.65
CA GLU A 88 3.42 7.91 -16.69
C GLU A 88 2.90 7.25 -17.97
N GLY A 89 1.70 7.63 -18.41
CA GLY A 89 1.10 7.10 -19.64
C GLY A 89 -0.14 7.89 -20.05
N VAL A 90 -0.49 7.79 -21.33
CA VAL A 90 -1.69 8.41 -21.91
C VAL A 90 -2.44 7.40 -22.76
N ARG A 91 -3.74 7.29 -22.52
CA ARG A 91 -4.65 6.38 -23.22
C ARG A 91 -5.78 7.18 -23.87
N PHE A 92 -6.00 6.95 -25.15
CA PHE A 92 -7.16 7.51 -25.86
C PHE A 92 -8.36 6.59 -25.67
N VAL A 93 -9.49 7.18 -25.31
CA VAL A 93 -10.77 6.51 -25.14
C VAL A 93 -11.76 7.10 -26.14
N SER A 94 -12.20 6.26 -27.07
CA SER A 94 -13.20 6.63 -28.06
C SER A 94 -14.57 6.82 -27.42
N LYS A 95 -15.49 7.52 -28.10
CA LYS A 95 -16.87 7.71 -27.61
C LYS A 95 -17.59 6.37 -27.32
N ALA A 96 -17.44 5.40 -28.22
CA ALA A 96 -18.03 4.08 -28.07
C ALA A 96 -17.45 3.31 -26.87
N GLU A 97 -16.14 3.43 -26.65
CA GLU A 97 -15.48 2.81 -25.51
C GLU A 97 -15.87 3.49 -24.19
N ALA A 98 -15.97 4.82 -24.19
CA ALA A 98 -16.44 5.59 -23.03
C ALA A 98 -17.86 5.16 -22.62
N TRP A 99 -18.75 4.97 -23.60
CA TRP A 99 -20.11 4.48 -23.38
C TRP A 99 -20.14 3.08 -22.75
N GLU A 100 -19.37 2.14 -23.30
CA GLU A 100 -19.28 0.78 -22.76
C GLU A 100 -18.69 0.75 -21.35
N ASN A 101 -17.64 1.54 -21.10
CA ASN A 101 -17.03 1.65 -19.78
C ASN A 101 -18.00 2.26 -18.76
N PHE A 102 -18.77 3.27 -19.16
CA PHE A 102 -19.79 3.89 -18.31
C PHE A 102 -20.93 2.92 -17.97
N LYS A 103 -21.41 2.16 -18.96
CA LYS A 103 -22.43 1.13 -18.75
C LYS A 103 -21.94 0.04 -17.80
N LYS A 104 -20.68 -0.41 -17.95
CA LYS A 104 -20.06 -1.37 -17.02
C LYS A 104 -19.92 -0.81 -15.60
N ALA A 105 -19.56 0.46 -15.46
CA ALA A 105 -19.44 1.10 -14.15
C ALA A 105 -20.77 1.20 -13.41
N LEU A 106 -21.89 1.39 -14.13
CA LEU A 106 -23.23 1.44 -13.55
C LEU A 106 -23.80 0.07 -13.19
N GLY A 107 -23.32 -1.00 -13.83
CA GLY A 107 -23.71 -2.38 -13.50
C GLY A 107 -25.23 -2.58 -13.50
N SER A 108 -25.80 -2.91 -12.34
CA SER A 108 -27.26 -3.12 -12.17
C SER A 108 -28.12 -1.86 -12.34
N GLN A 109 -27.52 -0.66 -12.31
CA GLN A 109 -28.21 0.61 -12.54
C GLN A 109 -28.10 1.08 -14.00
N SER A 110 -27.58 0.25 -14.91
CA SER A 110 -27.41 0.62 -16.32
C SER A 110 -28.72 1.03 -17.01
N GLY A 111 -29.87 0.62 -16.48
CA GLY A 111 -31.19 1.00 -17.00
C GLY A 111 -31.49 2.51 -16.96
N ILE A 112 -30.73 3.28 -16.18
CA ILE A 112 -30.76 4.76 -16.20
C ILE A 112 -30.31 5.30 -17.57
N LEU A 113 -29.52 4.53 -18.32
CA LEU A 113 -29.00 4.91 -19.63
C LEU A 113 -29.91 4.53 -20.80
N ASP A 114 -30.96 3.73 -20.58
CA ASP A 114 -31.77 3.13 -21.66
C ASP A 114 -32.61 4.14 -22.49
N GLY A 115 -32.51 5.44 -22.19
CA GLY A 115 -33.13 6.53 -22.96
C GLY A 115 -32.13 7.58 -23.49
N LEU A 116 -30.83 7.38 -23.28
CA LEU A 116 -29.79 8.34 -23.64
C LEU A 116 -29.06 7.88 -24.93
N PRO A 117 -28.90 8.75 -25.95
CA PRO A 117 -28.12 8.40 -27.11
C PRO A 117 -26.65 8.08 -26.76
N PRO A 118 -26.04 7.04 -27.36
CA PRO A 118 -24.69 6.60 -27.03
C PRO A 118 -23.58 7.61 -27.39
N ASP A 119 -23.89 8.63 -28.20
CA ASP A 119 -22.94 9.67 -28.64
C ASP A 119 -22.89 10.90 -27.71
N ILE A 120 -23.51 10.83 -26.52
CA ILE A 120 -23.48 11.93 -25.54
C ILE A 120 -22.08 12.10 -24.93
N LEU A 121 -21.32 11.01 -24.80
CA LEU A 121 -20.01 11.04 -24.16
C LEU A 121 -18.93 11.45 -25.18
N PRO A 122 -18.22 12.58 -24.96
CA PRO A 122 -17.10 12.96 -25.80
C PRO A 122 -15.94 11.97 -25.65
N SER A 123 -15.09 11.89 -26.67
CA SER A 123 -13.83 11.15 -26.59
C SER A 123 -12.90 11.84 -25.60
N SER A 124 -12.11 11.06 -24.86
CA SER A 124 -11.23 11.58 -23.83
C SER A 124 -9.82 10.98 -23.89
N LEU A 125 -8.87 11.71 -23.33
CA LEU A 125 -7.52 11.27 -23.04
C LEU A 125 -7.42 11.03 -21.52
N GLU A 126 -7.20 9.79 -21.14
CA GLU A 126 -6.91 9.40 -19.77
C GLU A 126 -5.40 9.49 -19.54
N ILE A 127 -4.99 10.35 -18.62
CA ILE A 127 -3.59 10.68 -18.38
C ILE A 127 -3.22 10.20 -16.98
N ALA A 128 -2.36 9.20 -16.92
CA ALA A 128 -1.82 8.65 -15.68
C ALA A 128 -0.57 9.44 -15.27
N LEU A 129 -0.51 9.86 -14.01
CA LEU A 129 0.67 10.55 -13.45
C LEU A 129 1.60 9.58 -12.73
N LYS A 130 2.90 9.86 -12.77
CA LYS A 130 3.89 9.12 -11.98
C LYS A 130 3.67 9.35 -10.49
N LYS A 131 3.93 8.33 -9.67
CA LYS A 131 3.78 8.37 -8.20
C LYS A 131 4.26 9.66 -7.50
N PRO A 132 5.49 10.18 -7.74
CA PRO A 132 5.95 11.40 -7.08
C PRO A 132 5.16 12.66 -7.45
N HIS A 133 4.43 12.63 -8.57
CA HIS A 133 3.66 13.75 -9.11
C HIS A 133 2.14 13.60 -8.86
N ARG A 134 1.69 12.58 -8.11
CA ARG A 134 0.28 12.37 -7.73
C ARG A 134 -0.14 13.25 -6.55
N HIS A 135 0.22 14.54 -6.58
CA HIS A 135 -0.17 15.52 -5.58
C HIS A 135 -0.88 16.71 -6.23
N ARG A 136 -1.73 17.40 -5.46
CA ARG A 136 -2.61 18.47 -5.95
C ARG A 136 -1.88 19.49 -6.83
N ALA A 137 -0.76 20.05 -6.35
CA ALA A 137 -0.01 21.06 -7.09
C ALA A 137 0.43 20.59 -8.50
N SER A 138 0.93 19.35 -8.63
CA SER A 138 1.40 18.84 -9.92
C SER A 138 0.23 18.46 -10.84
N VAL A 139 -0.88 17.97 -10.28
CA VAL A 139 -2.09 17.68 -11.05
C VAL A 139 -2.70 18.98 -11.57
N THR A 140 -2.83 20.01 -10.72
CA THR A 140 -3.36 21.33 -11.10
C THR A 140 -2.49 22.02 -12.14
N SER A 141 -1.15 21.98 -11.98
CA SER A 141 -0.25 22.57 -12.99
C SER A 141 -0.32 21.84 -14.33
N LEU A 142 -0.40 20.50 -14.29
CA LEU A 142 -0.52 19.70 -15.51
C LEU A 142 -1.88 19.92 -16.18
N SER A 143 -2.98 19.92 -15.43
CA SER A 143 -4.32 20.13 -15.98
C SER A 143 -4.47 21.51 -16.62
N GLN A 144 -3.88 22.56 -16.03
CA GLN A 144 -3.85 23.90 -16.63
C GLN A 144 -3.07 23.94 -17.95
N ARG A 145 -1.90 23.29 -18.02
CA ARG A 145 -1.12 23.19 -19.28
C ARG A 145 -1.91 22.45 -20.36
N ILE A 146 -2.63 21.39 -19.97
CA ILE A 146 -3.43 20.58 -20.88
C ILE A 146 -4.66 21.35 -21.36
N ARG A 147 -5.36 22.07 -20.48
CA ARG A 147 -6.52 22.90 -20.85
C ARG A 147 -6.17 23.98 -21.87
N GLY A 148 -4.92 24.42 -21.94
CA GLY A 148 -4.45 25.40 -22.94
C GLY A 148 -4.12 24.82 -24.32
N MET A 149 -4.19 23.50 -24.52
CA MET A 149 -3.86 22.88 -25.81
C MET A 149 -5.06 22.90 -26.76
N LYS A 150 -4.78 23.10 -28.05
CA LYS A 150 -5.80 23.09 -29.11
C LYS A 150 -6.41 21.70 -29.27
N GLY A 151 -7.73 21.60 -29.40
CA GLY A 151 -8.46 20.34 -29.54
C GLY A 151 -8.88 19.70 -28.22
N ILE A 152 -8.62 20.36 -27.08
CA ILE A 152 -9.11 19.95 -25.76
C ILE A 152 -10.24 20.88 -25.34
N SER A 153 -11.43 20.32 -25.16
CA SER A 153 -12.63 21.05 -24.74
C SER A 153 -12.63 21.29 -23.24
N GLU A 154 -12.37 20.25 -22.47
CA GLU A 154 -12.45 20.30 -21.00
C GLU A 154 -11.44 19.36 -20.37
N VAL A 155 -10.98 19.71 -19.17
CA VAL A 155 -10.08 18.88 -18.38
C VAL A 155 -10.70 18.73 -17.01
N GLU A 156 -11.06 17.50 -16.66
CA GLU A 156 -11.60 17.12 -15.37
C GLU A 156 -10.59 16.30 -14.58
N TYR A 157 -10.51 16.59 -13.29
CA TYR A 157 -9.78 15.79 -12.33
C TYR A 157 -10.52 15.86 -10.97
N PRO A 158 -10.59 14.76 -10.20
CA PRO A 158 -11.26 14.75 -8.90
C PRO A 158 -10.47 15.54 -7.84
N GLU A 159 -10.61 16.87 -7.81
CA GLU A 159 -9.78 17.76 -6.97
C GLU A 159 -9.88 17.45 -5.47
N GLU A 160 -11.10 17.33 -4.93
CA GLU A 160 -11.33 17.04 -3.51
C GLU A 160 -10.81 15.66 -3.09
N TRP A 161 -10.89 14.69 -4.00
CA TRP A 161 -10.45 13.32 -3.74
C TRP A 161 -8.93 13.22 -3.72
N ILE A 162 -8.24 13.95 -4.59
CA ILE A 162 -6.77 13.96 -4.65
C ILE A 162 -6.18 14.52 -3.37
N GLU A 163 -6.75 15.60 -2.83
CA GLU A 163 -6.26 16.19 -1.57
C GLU A 163 -6.44 15.22 -0.40
N LYS A 164 -7.66 14.70 -0.20
CA LYS A 164 -7.96 13.76 0.88
C LYS A 164 -7.09 12.49 0.77
N LEU A 165 -6.96 11.93 -0.43
CA LEU A 165 -6.17 10.72 -0.65
C LEU A 165 -4.67 10.97 -0.42
N SER A 166 -4.14 12.12 -0.86
CA SER A 166 -2.74 12.47 -0.63
C SER A 166 -2.41 12.60 0.86
N LEU A 167 -3.28 13.25 1.64
CA LEU A 167 -3.13 13.38 3.09
C LEU A 167 -3.25 12.03 3.79
N LEU A 168 -4.19 11.18 3.38
CA LEU A 168 -4.33 9.83 3.91
C LEU A 168 -3.09 8.97 3.62
N VAL A 169 -2.55 9.01 2.40
CA VAL A 169 -1.33 8.26 2.04
C VAL A 169 -0.12 8.75 2.84
N LEU A 170 0.02 10.07 3.02
CA LEU A 170 1.05 10.64 3.89
C LEU A 170 0.88 10.17 5.34
N GLY A 171 -0.33 10.25 5.88
CA GLY A 171 -0.65 9.78 7.24
C GLY A 171 -0.30 8.31 7.45
N VAL A 172 -0.66 7.44 6.49
CA VAL A 172 -0.30 6.02 6.51
C VAL A 172 1.21 5.82 6.45
N GLN A 173 1.95 6.60 5.64
CA GLN A 173 3.41 6.54 5.64
C GLN A 173 4.02 6.91 6.99
N TRP A 174 3.55 7.99 7.62
CA TRP A 174 4.04 8.39 8.95
C TRP A 174 3.70 7.34 10.00
N ALA A 175 2.46 6.82 9.99
CA ALA A 175 2.05 5.74 10.88
C ALA A 175 2.92 4.48 10.72
N LYS A 176 3.29 4.12 9.48
CA LYS A 176 4.21 3.03 9.20
C LYS A 176 5.56 3.25 9.88
N TRP A 177 6.15 4.43 9.75
CA TRP A 177 7.46 4.72 10.35
C TRP A 177 7.41 4.72 11.87
N ILE A 178 6.39 5.34 12.46
CA ILE A 178 6.23 5.41 13.92
C ILE A 178 5.98 4.02 14.49
N LEU A 179 4.98 3.30 13.98
CA LEU A 179 4.59 1.99 14.49
C LEU A 179 5.66 0.94 14.20
N GLY A 180 6.26 0.96 13.00
CA GLY A 180 7.36 0.07 12.63
C GLY A 180 8.59 0.31 13.49
N GLY A 181 8.97 1.56 13.73
CA GLY A 181 10.08 1.93 14.62
C GLY A 181 9.82 1.51 16.06
N PHE A 182 8.61 1.75 16.57
CA PHE A 182 8.21 1.32 17.91
C PHE A 182 8.28 -0.20 18.07
N LEU A 183 7.69 -0.96 17.13
CA LEU A 183 7.73 -2.42 17.16
C LEU A 183 9.18 -2.94 17.06
N PHE A 184 10.00 -2.35 16.19
CA PHE A 184 11.40 -2.72 16.05
C PHE A 184 12.18 -2.54 17.37
N VAL A 185 12.02 -1.39 18.04
CA VAL A 185 12.65 -1.14 19.34
C VAL A 185 12.11 -2.11 20.41
N ALA A 186 10.80 -2.33 20.46
CA ALA A 186 10.19 -3.27 21.40
C ALA A 186 10.74 -4.70 21.21
N THR A 187 10.84 -5.16 19.97
CA THR A 187 11.44 -6.45 19.63
C THR A 187 12.89 -6.52 20.08
N LEU A 188 13.72 -5.50 19.80
CA LEU A 188 15.12 -5.47 20.24
C LEU A 188 15.26 -5.50 21.76
N LEU A 189 14.42 -4.75 22.49
CA LEU A 189 14.43 -4.73 23.95
C LEU A 189 14.02 -6.08 24.54
N ILE A 190 12.98 -6.73 23.99
CA ILE A 190 12.50 -8.02 24.47
C ILE A 190 13.55 -9.11 24.19
N VAL A 191 14.07 -9.17 22.96
CA VAL A 191 15.11 -10.14 22.59
C VAL A 191 16.38 -9.90 23.40
N GLY A 192 16.86 -8.65 23.47
CA GLY A 192 18.06 -8.28 24.21
C GLY A 192 17.95 -8.55 25.71
N SER A 193 16.81 -8.22 26.34
CA SER A 193 16.56 -8.51 27.75
C SER A 193 16.56 -10.01 28.01
N THR A 194 16.00 -10.80 27.09
CA THR A 194 15.96 -12.24 27.29
C THR A 194 17.31 -12.90 27.03
N VAL A 195 18.10 -12.42 26.06
CA VAL A 195 19.49 -12.86 25.87
C VAL A 195 20.32 -12.53 27.12
N LYS A 196 20.16 -11.33 27.68
CA LYS A 196 20.82 -10.93 28.93
C LYS A 196 20.44 -11.85 30.09
N LEU A 197 19.16 -12.18 30.25
CA LEU A 197 18.68 -13.13 31.27
C LEU A 197 19.23 -14.53 31.04
N ALA A 198 19.30 -15.00 29.79
CA ALA A 198 19.86 -16.29 29.45
C ALA A 198 21.37 -16.37 29.76
N ILE A 199 22.12 -15.28 29.53
CA ILE A 199 23.53 -15.17 29.90
C ILE A 199 23.70 -15.14 31.42
N LEU A 200 22.90 -14.34 32.13
CA LEU A 200 22.97 -14.28 33.60
C LEU A 200 22.64 -15.63 34.25
N ALA A 201 21.67 -16.37 33.72
CA ALA A 201 21.32 -17.70 34.20
C ALA A 201 22.46 -18.73 34.02
N ARG A 202 23.40 -18.47 33.10
CA ARG A 202 24.59 -19.31 32.87
C ARG A 202 25.86 -18.72 33.49
N LYS A 203 25.78 -17.56 34.15
CA LYS A 203 26.97 -16.86 34.65
C LYS A 203 27.72 -17.69 35.69
N ASP A 204 27.00 -18.40 36.56
CA ASP A 204 27.58 -19.30 37.57
C ASP A 204 28.18 -20.59 36.97
N GLU A 205 27.82 -20.96 35.72
CA GLU A 205 28.43 -22.09 34.99
C GLU A 205 29.65 -21.67 34.15
N ILE A 206 29.80 -20.38 33.84
CA ILE A 206 30.88 -19.84 32.99
C ILE A 206 32.07 -19.33 33.83
N GLU A 207 31.85 -19.06 35.12
CA GLU A 207 32.89 -18.58 36.05
C GLU A 207 33.75 -19.72 36.66
N ILE A 208 33.60 -20.96 36.16
CA ILE A 208 34.41 -22.15 36.50
C ILE A 208 35.37 -22.49 35.36
#